data_AF-A0A6P0Y4A0-F1
#
_entry.id   AF-A0A6P0Y4A0-F1
#
_cell.length_a   1.000
_cell.length_b   1.000
_cell.length_c   1.000
_cell.angle_alpha   90.00
_cell.angle_beta   90.00
_cell.angle_gamma   90.00
#
_symmetry.space_group_name_H-M   'P 1'
#
loop_
_entity.id
_entity.type
_entity.pdbx_description
1 polymer ?
#
loop_
_entity_poly.entity_id
_entity_poly.type
_entity_poly.pdbx_seq_one_letter_code
_entity_poly.pdbx_strand_id
1 'polypeptide(L)'
;QVINTILPKFEQYPPQTTVAIQGFGKVGAALAECLAKAGYRVVAVSDSKGGIYAARGLDVPSIREYKNERRGIKAVYCKDSVCSIVEHQVISNEELLTLDVDVLIPAALEKQITADNADQIQAKFVFEVANGPVTSAADEILHQKGIYLFPDILVNAGGVTVSYFEWVQNRNGLYWTLEEVNRRLREKMTQETEQTWSIAQELGISMRTAAYVHALNRLGEALDAKGTRDYYVNGVGG
;
A
#
# COMPACT_ATOMS: atom_id res chain seq x y z
N GLN A 1 -6.30 -0.79 -5.08
CA GLN A 1 -7.66 -1.23 -4.71
C GLN A 1 -7.95 -0.83 -3.29
N VAL A 2 -7.16 -1.25 -2.30
CA VAL A 2 -7.27 -0.80 -0.89
C VAL A 2 -7.47 0.73 -0.76
N ILE A 3 -6.61 1.53 -1.39
CA ILE A 3 -6.73 3.00 -1.42
C ILE A 3 -8.11 3.46 -1.92
N ASN A 4 -8.59 2.92 -3.03
CA ASN A 4 -9.89 3.29 -3.63
C ASN A 4 -11.09 2.81 -2.79
N THR A 5 -10.92 1.78 -1.97
CA THR A 5 -11.97 1.29 -1.06
C THR A 5 -12.05 2.15 0.19
N ILE A 6 -10.90 2.61 0.70
CA ILE A 6 -10.79 3.30 1.99
C ILE A 6 -11.00 4.80 1.87
N LEU A 7 -10.27 5.48 0.99
CA LEU A 7 -10.24 6.94 0.96
C LEU A 7 -11.63 7.59 0.80
N PRO A 8 -12.56 7.04 -0.01
CA PRO A 8 -13.92 7.57 -0.09
C PRO A 8 -14.70 7.56 1.23
N LYS A 9 -14.37 6.65 2.16
CA LYS A 9 -14.99 6.62 3.51
C LYS A 9 -14.59 7.82 4.38
N PHE A 10 -13.54 8.54 3.97
CA PHE A 10 -13.01 9.74 4.63
C PHE A 10 -13.22 11.01 3.78
N GLU A 11 -14.10 10.95 2.77
CA GLU A 11 -14.33 12.06 1.83
C GLU A 11 -13.05 12.54 1.12
N GLN A 12 -12.06 11.65 0.99
CA GLN A 12 -10.82 11.90 0.28
C GLN A 12 -10.97 11.49 -1.18
N TYR A 13 -10.88 12.48 -2.07
CA TYR A 13 -11.04 12.30 -3.51
C TYR A 13 -9.78 12.68 -4.27
N PRO A 14 -9.47 11.98 -5.39
CA PRO A 14 -8.16 12.08 -6.05
C PRO A 14 -7.63 13.50 -6.30
N PRO A 15 -8.41 14.47 -6.84
CA PRO A 15 -7.87 15.77 -7.21
C PRO A 15 -7.30 16.58 -6.03
N GLN A 16 -7.77 16.30 -4.82
CA GLN A 16 -7.41 17.04 -3.60
C GLN A 16 -6.39 16.28 -2.74
N THR A 17 -6.43 14.95 -2.80
CA THR A 17 -5.56 14.07 -2.03
C THR A 17 -4.12 14.09 -2.56
N THR A 18 -3.20 14.50 -1.68
CA THR A 18 -1.76 14.49 -1.94
C THR A 18 -1.13 13.15 -1.57
N VAL A 19 -0.18 12.68 -2.40
CA VAL A 19 0.49 11.38 -2.20
C VAL A 19 2.01 11.54 -2.24
N ALA A 20 2.69 11.02 -1.22
CA ALA A 20 4.13 10.79 -1.20
C ALA A 20 4.46 9.30 -1.29
N ILE A 21 5.41 8.91 -2.15
CA ILE A 21 5.78 7.51 -2.38
C ILE A 21 7.28 7.34 -2.16
N GLN A 22 7.62 6.61 -1.10
CA GLN A 22 9.00 6.29 -0.80
C GLN A 22 9.39 5.02 -1.56
N GLY A 23 10.30 5.12 -2.53
CA GLY A 23 10.72 3.98 -3.35
C GLY A 23 10.03 3.88 -4.71
N PHE A 24 10.64 4.50 -5.72
CA PHE A 24 10.18 4.52 -7.10
C PHE A 24 10.78 3.34 -7.88
N GLY A 25 10.79 2.15 -7.29
CA GLY A 25 11.19 0.90 -7.95
C GLY A 25 10.11 0.41 -8.92
N LYS A 26 10.18 -0.87 -9.31
CA LYS A 26 9.16 -1.48 -10.20
C LYS A 26 7.73 -1.30 -9.66
N VAL A 27 7.54 -1.55 -8.37
CA VAL A 27 6.22 -1.48 -7.72
C VAL A 27 5.81 -0.02 -7.49
N GLY A 28 6.64 0.78 -6.81
CA GLY A 28 6.28 2.16 -6.50
C GLY A 28 6.13 3.07 -7.73
N ALA A 29 6.91 2.87 -8.79
CA ALA A 29 6.74 3.61 -10.04
C ALA A 29 5.41 3.25 -10.73
N ALA A 30 5.08 1.96 -10.82
CA ALA A 30 3.80 1.52 -11.37
C ALA A 30 2.61 2.07 -10.55
N LEU A 31 2.73 2.07 -9.22
CA LEU A 31 1.72 2.60 -8.33
C LEU A 31 1.55 4.12 -8.46
N ALA A 32 2.64 4.88 -8.46
CA ALA A 32 2.63 6.33 -8.67
C ALA A 32 1.85 6.70 -9.93
N GLU A 33 2.04 5.90 -10.98
CA GLU A 33 1.43 6.12 -12.27
C GLU A 33 -0.05 5.74 -12.31
N CYS A 34 -0.42 4.63 -11.65
CA CYS A 34 -1.83 4.29 -11.45
C CYS A 34 -2.56 5.37 -10.64
N LEU A 35 -1.91 5.94 -9.62
CA LEU A 35 -2.47 7.01 -8.80
C LEU A 35 -2.61 8.31 -9.59
N ALA A 36 -1.58 8.71 -10.35
CA ALA A 36 -1.65 9.88 -11.23
C ALA A 36 -2.76 9.72 -12.29
N LYS A 37 -2.89 8.55 -12.92
CA LYS A 37 -3.97 8.24 -13.88
C LYS A 37 -5.36 8.24 -13.23
N ALA A 38 -5.45 7.87 -11.96
CA ALA A 38 -6.69 7.93 -11.18
C ALA A 38 -7.01 9.36 -10.67
N GLY A 39 -6.14 10.35 -10.97
CA GLY A 39 -6.34 11.76 -10.64
C GLY A 39 -5.75 12.19 -9.29
N TYR A 40 -5.00 11.33 -8.61
CA TYR A 40 -4.33 11.68 -7.35
C TYR A 40 -3.14 12.61 -7.62
N ARG A 41 -2.92 13.57 -6.73
CA ARG A 41 -1.77 14.48 -6.82
C ARG A 41 -0.54 13.85 -6.16
N VAL A 42 0.25 13.12 -6.95
CA VAL A 42 1.55 12.59 -6.49
C VAL A 42 2.52 13.77 -6.36
N VAL A 43 2.84 14.16 -5.12
CA VAL A 43 3.67 15.34 -4.83
C VAL A 43 5.12 14.98 -4.53
N ALA A 44 5.40 13.74 -4.11
CA ALA A 44 6.77 13.31 -3.81
C ALA A 44 7.02 11.87 -4.23
N VAL A 45 8.20 11.61 -4.79
CA VAL A 45 8.73 10.26 -5.02
C VAL A 45 10.21 10.20 -4.69
N SER A 46 10.69 9.06 -4.18
CA SER A 46 12.12 8.85 -3.93
C SER A 46 12.68 7.54 -4.45
N ASP A 47 14.00 7.46 -4.62
CA ASP A 47 14.75 6.22 -4.81
C ASP A 47 15.85 6.06 -3.74
N SER A 48 16.76 5.11 -3.94
CA SER A 48 17.85 4.85 -2.99
C SER A 48 18.82 6.02 -2.80
N LYS A 49 18.76 7.06 -3.63
CA LYS A 49 19.68 8.21 -3.59
C LYS A 49 19.05 9.49 -3.06
N GLY A 50 17.74 9.56 -2.92
CA GLY A 50 17.01 10.75 -2.49
C GLY A 50 15.62 10.84 -3.14
N GLY A 51 14.96 11.99 -3.00
CA GLY A 51 13.60 12.24 -3.49
C GLY A 51 13.45 13.56 -4.22
N ILE A 52 12.38 13.66 -5.00
CA ILE A 52 11.87 14.92 -5.56
C ILE A 52 10.52 15.23 -4.91
N TYR A 53 10.26 16.51 -4.71
CA TYR A 53 9.00 17.03 -4.21
C TYR A 53 8.52 18.21 -5.07
N ALA A 54 7.24 18.23 -5.40
CA ALA A 54 6.57 19.36 -6.03
C ALA A 54 5.16 19.50 -5.44
N ALA A 55 4.91 20.59 -4.72
CA ALA A 55 3.61 20.87 -4.09
C ALA A 55 2.43 20.88 -5.09
N ARG A 56 2.71 21.27 -6.34
CA ARG A 56 1.72 21.28 -7.44
C ARG A 56 1.47 19.90 -8.07
N GLY A 57 2.21 18.88 -7.65
CA GLY A 57 2.20 17.55 -8.24
C GLY A 57 3.35 17.34 -9.21
N LEU A 58 3.75 16.07 -9.36
CA LEU A 58 4.81 15.60 -10.23
C LEU A 58 4.22 15.05 -11.53
N ASP A 59 4.92 15.28 -12.64
CA ASP A 59 4.64 14.58 -13.90
C ASP A 59 5.26 13.17 -13.87
N VAL A 60 4.52 12.23 -13.24
CA VAL A 60 4.96 10.85 -13.03
C VAL A 60 5.32 10.13 -14.34
N PRO A 61 4.53 10.21 -15.43
CA PRO A 61 4.92 9.67 -16.73
C PRO A 61 6.31 10.13 -17.20
N SER A 62 6.54 11.45 -17.22
CA SER A 62 7.84 12.01 -17.62
C SER A 62 8.97 11.51 -16.72
N ILE A 63 8.79 11.53 -15.39
CA ILE A 63 9.81 11.04 -14.44
C ILE A 63 10.17 9.58 -14.69
N ARG A 64 9.19 8.74 -15.05
CA ARG A 64 9.45 7.33 -15.36
C ARG A 64 10.23 7.18 -16.67
N GLU A 65 9.87 7.90 -17.71
CA GLU A 65 10.58 7.89 -18.99
C GLU A 65 12.06 8.30 -18.79
N TYR A 66 12.30 9.43 -18.13
CA TYR A 66 13.65 9.88 -17.80
C TYR A 66 14.45 8.88 -16.98
N LYS A 67 13.81 8.23 -15.99
CA LYS A 67 14.48 7.20 -15.17
C LYS A 67 14.88 5.97 -16.00
N ASN A 68 14.04 5.54 -16.94
CA ASN A 68 14.31 4.40 -17.79
C ASN A 68 15.46 4.68 -18.76
N GLU A 69 15.52 5.90 -19.31
CA GLU A 69 16.59 6.33 -20.23
C GLU A 69 17.93 6.51 -19.52
N ARG A 70 17.94 7.11 -18.32
CA ARG A 70 19.17 7.53 -17.62
C ARG A 70 19.52 6.70 -16.37
N ARG A 71 18.82 5.58 -16.13
CA ARG A 71 19.04 4.61 -15.03
C ARG A 71 19.01 5.17 -13.60
N GLY A 72 18.31 6.27 -13.32
CA GLY A 72 18.10 6.74 -11.95
C GLY A 72 17.44 8.12 -11.82
N ILE A 73 16.81 8.40 -10.67
CA ILE A 73 16.18 9.71 -10.41
C ILE A 73 17.23 10.81 -10.22
N LYS A 74 18.50 10.43 -9.93
CA LYS A 74 19.63 11.38 -9.92
C LYS A 74 19.82 12.18 -11.20
N ALA A 75 19.43 11.63 -12.35
CA ALA A 75 19.47 12.36 -13.61
C ALA A 75 18.36 13.43 -13.74
N VAL A 76 17.33 13.37 -12.89
CA VAL A 76 16.32 14.42 -12.68
C VAL A 76 16.87 15.49 -11.71
N TYR A 77 17.74 15.12 -10.76
CA TYR A 77 18.32 16.05 -9.79
C TYR A 77 19.41 16.98 -10.34
N CYS A 78 20.04 16.69 -11.49
CA CYS A 78 21.21 17.41 -11.99
C CYS A 78 21.01 18.06 -13.36
N LYS A 79 21.37 19.35 -13.41
CA LYS A 79 21.42 20.29 -14.54
C LYS A 79 22.04 19.66 -15.81
N ASP A 80 21.22 19.50 -16.85
CA ASP A 80 21.35 20.19 -18.14
C ASP A 80 20.44 19.53 -19.18
N SER A 81 19.70 20.39 -19.87
CA SER A 81 18.72 20.11 -20.94
C SER A 81 17.49 19.29 -20.51
N VAL A 82 16.35 20.00 -20.46
CA VAL A 82 14.97 19.56 -20.18
C VAL A 82 14.50 19.55 -18.71
N CYS A 83 14.89 20.56 -17.92
CA CYS A 83 14.24 20.90 -16.62
C CYS A 83 12.95 21.74 -16.78
N SER A 84 12.18 21.56 -17.85
CA SER A 84 11.09 22.47 -18.21
C SER A 84 9.71 21.82 -18.22
N ILE A 85 9.37 21.05 -17.18
CA ILE A 85 8.00 20.53 -17.05
C ILE A 85 7.40 20.85 -15.67
N VAL A 86 8.13 20.72 -14.56
CA VAL A 86 7.67 21.18 -13.23
C VAL A 86 8.88 21.59 -12.35
N GLU A 87 8.81 22.75 -11.68
CA GLU A 87 9.76 23.10 -10.61
C GLU A 87 9.63 22.10 -9.45
N HIS A 88 10.69 21.38 -9.15
CA HIS A 88 10.74 20.41 -8.06
C HIS A 88 11.92 20.70 -7.11
N GLN A 89 11.73 20.37 -5.84
CA GLN A 89 12.76 20.42 -4.82
C GLN A 89 13.38 19.03 -4.64
N VAL A 90 14.70 18.98 -4.46
CA VAL A 90 15.39 17.74 -4.09
C VAL A 90 15.32 17.61 -2.58
N ILE A 91 14.86 16.46 -2.11
CA ILE A 91 14.71 16.14 -0.69
C ILE A 91 15.40 14.81 -0.37
N SER A 92 15.71 14.58 0.89
CA SER A 92 16.17 13.29 1.43
C SER A 92 15.03 12.29 1.55
N ASN A 93 15.37 11.03 1.83
CA ASN A 93 14.38 10.00 2.12
C ASN A 93 13.70 10.25 3.46
N GLU A 94 14.42 10.75 4.47
CA GLU A 94 13.82 11.11 5.76
C GLU A 94 12.82 12.26 5.60
N GLU A 95 13.19 13.31 4.86
CA GLU A 95 12.29 14.43 4.60
C GLU A 95 11.00 13.97 3.91
N LEU A 96 11.09 13.09 2.90
CA LEU A 96 9.91 12.55 2.20
C LEU A 96 8.92 11.89 3.15
N LEU A 97 9.40 11.07 4.10
CA LEU A 97 8.54 10.36 5.06
C LEU A 97 7.78 11.32 5.97
N THR A 98 8.36 12.49 6.26
CA THR A 98 7.80 13.49 7.19
C THR A 98 6.99 14.61 6.51
N LEU A 99 6.81 14.55 5.19
CA LEU A 99 6.03 15.54 4.45
C LEU A 99 4.59 15.61 4.94
N ASP A 100 4.04 16.81 4.97
CA ASP A 100 2.61 17.05 5.15
C ASP A 100 1.86 16.68 3.86
N VAL A 101 1.37 15.44 3.83
CA VAL A 101 0.59 14.87 2.72
C VAL A 101 -0.60 14.10 3.28
N ASP A 102 -1.62 13.87 2.48
CA ASP A 102 -2.75 13.05 2.93
C ASP A 102 -2.35 11.57 2.99
N VAL A 103 -1.60 11.09 2.00
CA VAL A 103 -1.24 9.67 1.85
C VAL A 103 0.27 9.48 1.73
N LEU A 104 0.83 8.66 2.61
CA LEU A 104 2.21 8.18 2.55
C LEU A 104 2.25 6.71 2.13
N ILE A 105 3.12 6.37 1.19
CA ILE A 105 3.27 5.01 0.67
C ILE A 105 4.73 4.56 0.77
N PRO A 106 5.11 3.83 1.83
CA PRO A 106 6.41 3.17 1.91
C PRO A 106 6.47 1.96 0.97
N ALA A 107 7.31 2.03 -0.05
CA ALA A 107 7.46 1.03 -1.12
C ALA A 107 8.94 0.68 -1.42
N ALA A 108 9.86 1.00 -0.51
CA ALA A 108 11.30 0.75 -0.67
C ALA A 108 11.79 -0.45 0.16
N LEU A 109 12.23 -0.19 1.39
CA LEU A 109 12.86 -1.16 2.29
C LEU A 109 12.02 -1.36 3.55
N GLU A 110 12.37 -2.38 4.34
CA GLU A 110 11.82 -2.59 5.67
C GLU A 110 12.28 -1.50 6.67
N LYS A 111 11.54 -1.35 7.77
CA LYS A 111 11.90 -0.53 8.94
C LYS A 111 12.29 0.92 8.61
N GLN A 112 11.56 1.54 7.68
CA GLN A 112 11.73 2.93 7.30
C GLN A 112 11.02 3.88 8.26
N ILE A 113 9.92 3.43 8.87
CA ILE A 113 9.24 4.15 9.93
C ILE A 113 9.47 3.40 11.25
N THR A 114 10.27 4.01 12.11
CA THR A 114 10.69 3.49 13.42
C THR A 114 10.17 4.39 14.53
N ALA A 115 10.36 3.99 15.79
CA ALA A 115 10.04 4.85 16.92
C ALA A 115 10.75 6.22 16.86
N ASP A 116 11.90 6.31 16.18
CA ASP A 116 12.71 7.53 16.10
C ASP A 116 12.09 8.60 15.18
N ASN A 117 11.28 8.20 14.19
CA ASN A 117 10.70 9.12 13.21
C ASN A 117 9.16 9.08 13.12
N ALA A 118 8.49 8.12 13.77
CA ALA A 118 7.03 8.01 13.77
C ALA A 118 6.32 9.29 14.27
N ASP A 119 6.92 9.98 15.25
CA ASP A 119 6.41 11.25 15.76
C ASP A 119 6.44 12.38 14.73
N GLN A 120 7.32 12.29 13.73
CA GLN A 120 7.48 13.30 12.68
C GLN A 120 6.59 13.03 11.45
N ILE A 121 5.94 11.87 11.37
CA ILE A 121 5.02 11.55 10.27
C ILE A 121 3.78 12.43 10.39
N GLN A 122 3.47 13.17 9.32
CA GLN A 122 2.32 14.07 9.24
C GLN A 122 1.17 13.49 8.40
N ALA A 123 1.42 12.37 7.70
CA ALA A 123 0.42 11.78 6.84
C ALA A 123 -0.80 11.25 7.59
N LYS A 124 -2.00 11.42 7.02
CA LYS A 124 -3.25 10.90 7.58
C LYS A 124 -3.42 9.40 7.34
N PHE A 125 -2.95 8.94 6.17
CA PHE A 125 -3.04 7.56 5.74
C PHE A 125 -1.67 7.03 5.36
N VAL A 126 -1.32 5.84 5.84
CA VAL A 126 -0.10 5.12 5.47
C VAL A 126 -0.49 3.80 4.82
N PHE A 127 -0.05 3.52 3.59
CA PHE A 127 -0.28 2.24 2.92
C PHE A 127 1.04 1.51 2.69
N GLU A 128 1.23 0.38 3.36
CA GLU A 128 2.49 -0.36 3.32
C GLU A 128 2.61 -1.21 2.06
N VAL A 129 3.41 -0.74 1.11
CA VAL A 129 3.67 -1.45 -0.15
C VAL A 129 4.96 -2.28 -0.09
N ALA A 130 5.90 -1.91 0.76
CA ALA A 130 7.00 -2.79 1.16
C ALA A 130 6.53 -3.80 2.21
N ASN A 131 7.32 -4.85 2.45
CA ASN A 131 7.09 -5.76 3.57
C ASN A 131 7.76 -5.19 4.83
N GLY A 132 6.99 -5.04 5.91
CA GLY A 132 7.44 -4.49 7.19
C GLY A 132 8.11 -3.12 7.13
N PRO A 133 7.61 -2.11 6.40
CA PRO A 133 8.22 -0.78 6.37
C PRO A 133 8.06 -0.03 7.70
N VAL A 134 7.05 -0.38 8.51
CA VAL A 134 6.78 0.22 9.81
C VAL A 134 7.06 -0.80 10.92
N THR A 135 7.80 -0.39 11.94
CA THR A 135 8.06 -1.22 13.13
C THR A 135 6.85 -1.27 14.05
N SER A 136 6.72 -2.31 14.89
CA SER A 136 5.62 -2.40 15.86
C SER A 136 5.54 -1.20 16.81
N ALA A 137 6.68 -0.68 17.28
CA ALA A 137 6.72 0.52 18.11
C ALA A 137 6.23 1.76 17.36
N ALA A 138 6.56 1.89 16.07
CA ALA A 138 6.03 2.97 15.24
C ALA A 138 4.53 2.82 14.97
N ASP A 139 4.02 1.59 14.77
CA ASP A 139 2.59 1.31 14.56
C ASP A 139 1.75 1.85 15.72
N GLU A 140 2.19 1.61 16.96
CA GLU A 140 1.53 2.12 18.18
C GLU A 140 1.53 3.65 18.24
N ILE A 141 2.67 4.30 17.94
CA ILE A 141 2.80 5.76 17.91
C ILE A 141 1.86 6.36 16.85
N LEU A 142 1.87 5.81 15.63
CA LEU A 142 1.01 6.27 14.54
C LEU A 142 -0.48 6.10 14.90
N HIS A 143 -0.85 4.97 15.51
CA HIS A 143 -2.22 4.72 15.95
C HIS A 143 -2.68 5.72 17.01
N GLN A 144 -1.85 6.01 18.01
CA GLN A 144 -2.14 7.02 19.05
C GLN A 144 -2.28 8.43 18.47
N LYS A 145 -1.54 8.74 17.40
CA LYS A 145 -1.66 10.00 16.64
C LYS A 145 -2.90 10.07 15.75
N GLY A 146 -3.70 8.99 15.67
CA GLY A 146 -4.87 8.92 14.79
C GLY A 146 -4.53 8.75 13.31
N ILE A 147 -3.33 8.27 13.00
CA ILE A 147 -2.90 7.98 11.62
C ILE A 147 -3.41 6.58 11.23
N TYR A 148 -4.12 6.50 10.11
CA TYR A 148 -4.65 5.23 9.60
C TYR A 148 -3.58 4.49 8.80
N LEU A 149 -2.97 3.48 9.42
CA LEU A 149 -2.01 2.59 8.78
C LEU A 149 -2.73 1.37 8.17
N PHE A 150 -2.51 1.08 6.90
CA PHE A 150 -3.00 -0.12 6.22
C PHE A 150 -1.83 -1.09 6.00
N PRO A 151 -1.88 -2.28 6.64
CA PRO A 151 -0.72 -3.13 6.78
C PRO A 151 -0.36 -3.85 5.47
N ASP A 152 0.91 -4.19 5.34
CA ASP A 152 1.51 -4.92 4.23
C ASP A 152 0.79 -6.23 3.91
N ILE A 153 0.39 -7.00 4.93
CA ILE A 153 -0.37 -8.25 4.77
C ILE A 153 -1.67 -8.07 3.98
N LEU A 154 -2.27 -6.88 4.01
CA LEU A 154 -3.45 -6.52 3.23
C LEU A 154 -3.05 -5.84 1.93
N VAL A 155 -2.21 -4.81 1.98
CA VAL A 155 -1.89 -3.96 0.81
C VAL A 155 -1.12 -4.73 -0.26
N ASN A 156 -0.20 -5.63 0.13
CA ASN A 156 0.63 -6.42 -0.77
C ASN A 156 0.00 -7.76 -1.17
N ALA A 157 -1.18 -8.10 -0.66
CA ALA A 157 -1.86 -9.36 -0.94
C ALA A 157 -2.19 -9.56 -2.43
N GLY A 158 -2.15 -8.50 -3.25
CA GLY A 158 -2.44 -8.59 -4.67
C GLY A 158 -1.48 -9.49 -5.44
N GLY A 159 -0.18 -9.49 -5.10
CA GLY A 159 0.80 -10.38 -5.73
C GLY A 159 0.51 -11.85 -5.46
N VAL A 160 0.27 -12.18 -4.19
CA VAL A 160 -0.10 -13.54 -3.75
C VAL A 160 -1.43 -14.00 -4.37
N THR A 161 -2.40 -13.10 -4.48
CA THR A 161 -3.71 -13.38 -5.09
C THR A 161 -3.58 -13.73 -6.57
N VAL A 162 -2.73 -13.01 -7.32
CA VAL A 162 -2.48 -13.31 -8.74
C VAL A 162 -1.71 -14.63 -8.90
N SER A 163 -0.76 -14.94 -8.01
CA SER A 163 -0.10 -16.26 -8.01
C SER A 163 -1.08 -17.40 -7.73
N TYR A 164 -2.06 -17.19 -6.85
CA TYR A 164 -3.15 -18.16 -6.65
C TYR A 164 -4.00 -18.32 -7.93
N PHE A 165 -4.34 -17.23 -8.61
CA PHE A 165 -5.06 -17.30 -9.89
C PHE A 165 -4.27 -18.04 -10.96
N GLU A 166 -2.95 -17.85 -11.03
CA GLU A 166 -2.07 -18.61 -11.93
C GLU A 166 -2.15 -20.12 -11.64
N TRP A 167 -2.07 -20.53 -10.38
CA TRP A 167 -2.24 -21.93 -9.98
C TRP A 167 -3.61 -22.49 -10.39
N VAL A 168 -4.69 -21.73 -10.20
CA VAL A 168 -6.05 -22.13 -10.62
C VAL A 168 -6.14 -22.29 -12.14
N GLN A 169 -5.58 -21.37 -12.92
CA GLN A 169 -5.59 -21.43 -14.39
C GLN A 169 -4.80 -22.64 -14.89
N ASN A 170 -3.60 -22.87 -14.34
CA ASN A 170 -2.75 -24.01 -14.67
C ASN A 170 -3.45 -25.34 -14.40
N ARG A 171 -4.18 -25.45 -13.29
CA ARG A 171 -4.93 -26.68 -12.94
C ARG A 171 -6.12 -26.94 -13.87
N ASN A 172 -6.76 -25.89 -14.38
CA ASN A 172 -7.95 -26.00 -15.24
C ASN A 172 -7.64 -25.99 -16.74
N GLY A 173 -6.39 -25.69 -17.14
CA GLY A 173 -6.00 -25.54 -18.55
C GLY A 173 -6.66 -24.35 -19.27
N LEU A 174 -7.23 -23.41 -18.52
CA LEU A 174 -7.99 -22.27 -19.02
C LEU A 174 -7.35 -20.98 -18.51
N TYR A 175 -6.81 -20.19 -19.44
CA TYR A 175 -6.18 -18.90 -19.14
C TYR A 175 -7.19 -17.77 -19.29
N TRP A 176 -7.21 -16.87 -18.32
CA TRP A 176 -8.07 -15.70 -18.29
C TRP A 176 -7.41 -14.52 -18.99
N THR A 177 -8.22 -13.60 -19.50
CA THR A 177 -7.72 -12.32 -20.02
C THR A 177 -7.19 -11.46 -18.86
N LEU A 178 -6.33 -10.49 -19.18
CA LEU A 178 -5.83 -9.52 -18.19
C LEU A 178 -6.99 -8.77 -17.50
N GLU A 179 -8.05 -8.45 -18.25
CA GLU A 179 -9.25 -7.81 -17.71
C GLU A 179 -9.94 -8.68 -16.65
N GLU A 180 -10.11 -9.97 -16.93
CA GLU A 180 -10.73 -10.91 -16.00
C GLU A 180 -9.88 -11.13 -14.74
N VAL A 181 -8.56 -11.24 -14.88
CA VAL A 181 -7.63 -11.29 -13.74
C VAL A 181 -7.76 -10.04 -12.88
N ASN A 182 -7.76 -8.85 -13.52
CA ASN A 182 -7.87 -7.57 -12.81
C ASN A 182 -9.24 -7.39 -12.12
N ARG A 183 -10.32 -7.87 -12.73
CA ARG A 183 -11.67 -7.84 -12.16
C ARG A 183 -11.74 -8.72 -10.90
N ARG A 184 -11.31 -9.98 -10.99
CA ARG A 184 -11.27 -10.90 -9.85
C ARG A 184 -10.36 -10.40 -8.73
N LEU A 185 -9.21 -9.84 -9.09
CA LEU A 185 -8.28 -9.25 -8.13
C LEU A 185 -8.94 -8.07 -7.40
N ARG A 186 -9.62 -7.18 -8.13
CA ARG A 186 -10.35 -6.06 -7.54
C ARG A 186 -11.41 -6.54 -6.56
N GLU A 187 -12.26 -7.48 -6.97
CA GLU A 187 -13.32 -8.02 -6.12
C GLU A 187 -12.75 -8.60 -4.82
N LYS A 188 -11.69 -9.41 -4.91
CA LYS A 188 -11.06 -10.00 -3.72
C LYS A 188 -10.41 -8.96 -2.82
N MET A 189 -9.61 -8.06 -3.37
CA MET A 189 -8.94 -7.03 -2.56
C MET A 189 -9.93 -6.09 -1.88
N THR A 190 -11.02 -5.70 -2.57
CA THR A 190 -12.08 -4.88 -1.99
C THR A 190 -12.79 -5.62 -0.85
N GLN A 191 -13.15 -6.88 -1.05
CA GLN A 191 -13.79 -7.71 -0.03
C GLN A 191 -12.94 -7.81 1.24
N GLU A 192 -11.67 -8.19 1.12
CA GLU A 192 -10.78 -8.35 2.27
C GLU A 192 -10.50 -7.00 2.98
N THR A 193 -10.45 -5.90 2.22
CA THR A 193 -10.30 -4.56 2.79
C THR A 193 -11.53 -4.16 3.61
N GLU A 194 -12.73 -4.36 3.08
CA GLU A 194 -13.98 -4.04 3.78
C GLU A 194 -14.16 -4.88 5.06
N GLN A 195 -13.86 -6.18 5.00
CA GLN A 195 -13.92 -7.06 6.17
C GLN A 195 -12.93 -6.63 7.26
N THR A 196 -11.68 -6.35 6.88
CA THR A 196 -10.66 -5.89 7.82
C THR A 196 -11.04 -4.54 8.42
N TRP A 197 -11.57 -3.63 7.60
CA TRP A 197 -12.06 -2.33 8.05
C TRP A 197 -13.22 -2.46 9.05
N SER A 198 -14.20 -3.32 8.78
CA SER A 198 -15.34 -3.58 9.69
C SER A 198 -14.84 -4.06 11.06
N ILE A 199 -13.95 -5.06 11.08
CA ILE A 199 -13.36 -5.59 12.31
C ILE A 199 -12.62 -4.51 13.09
N ALA A 200 -11.84 -3.68 12.41
CA ALA A 200 -11.11 -2.58 13.05
C ALA A 200 -12.07 -1.58 13.72
N GLN A 201 -13.16 -1.21 13.04
CA GLN A 201 -14.16 -0.28 13.58
C GLN A 201 -14.98 -0.90 14.72
N GLU A 202 -15.43 -2.14 14.57
CA GLU A 202 -16.26 -2.83 15.56
C GLU A 202 -15.51 -3.07 16.88
N LEU A 203 -14.23 -3.42 16.79
CA LEU A 203 -13.41 -3.74 17.96
C LEU A 203 -12.58 -2.54 18.48
N GLY A 204 -12.56 -1.42 17.75
CA GLY A 204 -11.76 -0.25 18.11
C GLY A 204 -10.24 -0.52 18.13
N ILE A 205 -9.77 -1.36 17.21
CA ILE A 205 -8.36 -1.80 17.11
C ILE A 205 -7.69 -1.26 15.84
N SER A 206 -6.35 -1.30 15.80
CA SER A 206 -5.61 -0.93 14.59
C SER A 206 -5.92 -1.87 13.42
N MET A 207 -5.83 -1.35 12.19
CA MET A 207 -6.02 -2.13 10.96
C MET A 207 -5.05 -3.32 10.85
N ARG A 208 -3.83 -3.20 11.40
CA ARG A 208 -2.88 -4.32 11.47
C ARG A 208 -3.42 -5.44 12.34
N THR A 209 -3.87 -5.11 13.55
CA THR A 209 -4.46 -6.11 14.47
C THR A 209 -5.72 -6.71 13.86
N ALA A 210 -6.59 -5.89 13.25
CA ALA A 210 -7.79 -6.37 12.57
C ALA A 210 -7.47 -7.35 11.43
N ALA A 211 -6.41 -7.11 10.65
CA ALA A 211 -6.00 -8.02 9.57
C ALA A 211 -5.57 -9.40 10.13
N TYR A 212 -4.87 -9.43 11.26
CA TYR A 212 -4.53 -10.69 11.94
C TYR A 212 -5.74 -11.39 12.54
N VAL A 213 -6.66 -10.64 13.18
CA VAL A 213 -7.92 -11.20 13.69
C VAL A 213 -8.71 -11.85 12.56
N HIS A 214 -8.86 -11.16 11.42
CA HIS A 214 -9.52 -11.69 10.23
C HIS A 214 -8.88 -12.98 9.72
N ALA A 215 -7.54 -12.99 9.61
CA ALA A 215 -6.81 -14.17 9.17
C ALA A 215 -6.97 -15.36 10.13
N LEU A 216 -6.88 -15.12 11.45
CA LEU A 216 -7.03 -16.15 12.48
C LEU A 216 -8.47 -16.70 12.53
N ASN A 217 -9.49 -15.85 12.41
CA ASN A 217 -10.89 -16.28 12.36
C ASN A 217 -11.13 -17.24 11.19
N ARG A 218 -10.64 -16.89 10.00
CA ARG A 218 -10.76 -17.76 8.81
C ARG A 218 -10.04 -19.09 8.96
N LEU A 219 -8.89 -19.10 9.65
CA LEU A 219 -8.17 -20.34 9.96
C LEU A 219 -8.95 -21.19 10.96
N GLY A 220 -9.52 -20.58 12.00
CA GLY A 220 -10.39 -21.25 12.96
C GLY A 220 -11.60 -21.89 12.30
N GLU A 221 -12.37 -21.13 11.52
CA GLU A 221 -13.53 -21.62 10.78
C GLU A 221 -13.19 -22.78 9.83
N ALA A 222 -12.04 -22.72 9.15
CA ALA A 222 -11.60 -23.78 8.26
C ALA A 222 -11.17 -25.05 9.01
N LEU A 223 -10.63 -24.92 10.23
CA LEU A 223 -10.31 -26.05 11.09
C LEU A 223 -11.59 -26.69 11.65
N ASP A 224 -12.54 -25.87 12.10
CA ASP A 224 -13.85 -26.34 12.60
C ASP A 224 -14.65 -27.06 11.52
N ALA A 225 -14.69 -26.51 10.30
CA ALA A 225 -15.38 -27.12 9.16
C ALA A 225 -14.76 -28.47 8.72
N LYS A 226 -13.48 -28.72 9.05
CA LYS A 226 -12.80 -30.00 8.77
C LYS A 226 -12.91 -31.01 9.93
N GLY A 227 -13.62 -30.65 11.00
CA GLY A 227 -13.78 -31.44 12.21
C GLY A 227 -12.59 -31.26 13.16
N THR A 228 -12.83 -30.60 14.29
CA THR A 228 -11.87 -30.55 15.39
C THR A 228 -11.85 -31.88 16.15
N ARG A 229 -10.80 -32.11 16.94
CA ARG A 229 -10.76 -33.26 17.86
C ARG A 229 -12.01 -33.31 18.75
N ASP A 230 -12.59 -32.17 19.13
CA ASP A 230 -13.84 -32.10 19.89
C ASP A 230 -15.06 -32.59 19.09
N TYR A 231 -15.12 -32.35 17.78
CA TYR A 231 -16.15 -32.94 16.90
C TYR A 231 -16.06 -34.48 16.88
N TYR A 232 -14.85 -35.04 16.94
CA TYR A 232 -14.64 -36.49 16.97
C TYR A 232 -14.70 -37.11 18.37
N VAL A 233 -14.43 -36.34 19.44
CA VAL A 233 -14.43 -36.82 20.83
C VAL A 233 -15.81 -36.67 21.48
N ASN A 234 -16.57 -35.61 21.16
CA ASN A 234 -17.90 -35.35 21.74
C ASN A 234 -19.06 -35.67 20.78
N GLY A 235 -18.79 -36.02 19.52
CA GLY A 235 -19.80 -36.28 18.47
C GLY A 235 -20.36 -37.71 18.44
N VAL A 236 -20.12 -38.55 19.45
CA VAL A 236 -20.77 -39.86 19.60
C VAL A 236 -21.38 -39.96 20.99
N GLY A 237 -22.60 -39.45 21.14
CA GLY A 237 -23.37 -39.60 22.37
C GLY A 237 -24.66 -38.78 22.39
N GLY A 238 -25.72 -39.30 21.77
CA GLY A 238 -27.10 -38.81 21.91
C GLY A 238 -27.85 -38.67 20.61
#